data_AF-A0A2G2WAH4-F1
#
_entry.id   AF-A0A2G2WAH4-F1
#
_cell.length_a   1.000
_cell.length_b   1.000
_cell.length_c   1.000
_cell.angle_alpha   90.00
_cell.angle_beta   90.00
_cell.angle_gamma   90.00
#
_symmetry.space_group_name_H-M   'P 1'
#
loop_
_entity.id
_entity.type
_entity.pdbx_description
1 polymer ?
#
loop_
_entity_poly.entity_id
_entity_poly.type
_entity_poly.pdbx_seq_one_letter_code
_entity_poly.pdbx_strand_id
1 'polypeptide(L)'
;MLTLSTERFQKIQKEAPVEYQKYLVQVTKYQAAKNCKAWIVGKWITPREQSYAPKGTHFHQFVVPPILAFRRDCTYGDLAAMRLPDDVQGVSSCEYTMERGVVHACHAGGVVHSLEGWTHHEVGAIDVNRIDLVWDAAMKHGLKPVSFIKKTD
;
A
#
# COMPACT_ATOMS: atom_id res chain seq x y z
N MET A 1 -8.93 -11.74 -7.61
CA MET A 1 -8.06 -11.95 -6.44
C MET A 1 -7.20 -13.20 -6.64
N LEU A 2 -5.87 -13.07 -6.60
CA LEU A 2 -4.96 -14.21 -6.69
C LEU A 2 -4.84 -14.91 -5.33
N THR A 3 -5.38 -16.13 -5.22
CA THR A 3 -5.26 -16.97 -4.01
C THR A 3 -5.54 -18.44 -4.34
N LEU A 4 -4.76 -19.34 -3.74
CA LEU A 4 -5.01 -20.79 -3.81
C LEU A 4 -6.12 -21.24 -2.85
N SER A 5 -6.38 -20.48 -1.78
CA SER A 5 -7.43 -20.78 -0.82
C SER A 5 -8.78 -20.24 -1.31
N THR A 6 -9.67 -21.16 -1.66
CA THR A 6 -11.08 -20.87 -1.99
C THR A 6 -11.83 -20.32 -0.79
N GLU A 7 -11.57 -20.84 0.41
CA GLU A 7 -12.17 -20.35 1.65
C GLU A 7 -11.84 -18.88 1.89
N ARG A 8 -10.55 -18.51 1.77
CA ARG A 8 -10.11 -17.11 1.91
C ARG A 8 -10.79 -16.21 0.88
N PHE A 9 -10.89 -16.67 -0.37
CA PHE A 9 -11.56 -15.92 -1.42
C PHE A 9 -13.05 -15.70 -1.08
N GLN A 10 -13.76 -16.75 -0.69
CA GLN A 10 -15.18 -16.67 -0.34
C GLN A 10 -15.43 -15.76 0.87
N LYS A 11 -14.54 -15.77 1.87
CA LYS A 11 -14.64 -14.86 3.02
C LYS A 11 -14.59 -13.40 2.58
N ILE A 12 -13.59 -13.04 1.77
CA ILE A 12 -13.43 -11.66 1.27
C ILE A 12 -14.57 -11.28 0.32
N GLN A 13 -15.00 -12.20 -0.54
CA GLN A 13 -16.12 -11.94 -1.44
C GLN A 13 -17.41 -11.60 -0.66
N LYS A 14 -17.67 -12.27 0.46
CA LYS A 14 -18.83 -12.01 1.32
C LYS A 14 -18.78 -10.68 2.08
N GLU A 15 -17.61 -10.03 2.18
CA GLU A 15 -17.49 -8.69 2.75
C GLU A 15 -18.12 -7.62 1.84
N ALA A 16 -18.25 -7.90 0.53
CA ALA A 16 -18.90 -7.00 -0.42
C ALA A 16 -20.44 -7.22 -0.44
N PRO A 17 -21.23 -6.16 -0.65
CA PRO A 17 -22.67 -6.28 -0.92
C PRO A 17 -22.94 -7.25 -2.07
N VAL A 18 -24.05 -7.99 -1.98
CA VAL A 18 -24.38 -9.13 -2.86
C VAL A 18 -24.31 -8.76 -4.35
N GLU A 19 -24.77 -7.57 -4.71
CA GLU A 19 -24.77 -7.02 -6.06
C GLU A 19 -23.37 -6.78 -6.64
N TYR A 20 -22.35 -6.61 -5.78
CA TYR A 20 -20.96 -6.36 -6.16
C TYR A 20 -20.07 -7.60 -6.10
N GLN A 21 -20.51 -8.68 -5.44
CA GLN A 21 -19.71 -9.91 -5.28
C GLN A 21 -19.26 -10.51 -6.63
N LYS A 22 -20.08 -10.35 -7.66
CA LYS A 22 -19.80 -10.82 -9.03
C LYS A 22 -18.56 -10.16 -9.68
N TYR A 23 -18.14 -8.99 -9.20
CA TYR A 23 -16.96 -8.30 -9.74
C TYR A 23 -15.64 -8.83 -9.14
N LEU A 24 -15.69 -9.58 -8.04
CA LEU A 24 -14.53 -10.21 -7.46
C LEU A 24 -14.44 -11.67 -7.90
N VAL A 25 -13.44 -11.99 -8.72
CA VAL A 25 -13.20 -13.34 -9.26
C VAL A 25 -11.95 -13.97 -8.67
N GLN A 26 -12.00 -15.24 -8.27
CA GLN A 26 -10.82 -15.98 -7.82
C GLN A 26 -9.94 -16.36 -9.01
N VAL A 27 -8.64 -16.16 -8.88
CA VAL A 27 -7.64 -16.71 -9.81
C VAL A 27 -6.52 -17.38 -9.03
N THR A 28 -5.90 -18.40 -9.61
CA THR A 28 -4.81 -19.17 -8.97
C THR A 28 -3.46 -18.97 -9.64
N LYS A 29 -3.44 -18.24 -10.77
CA LYS A 29 -2.25 -18.01 -11.60
C LYS A 29 -2.23 -16.56 -12.11
N TYR A 30 -1.04 -15.96 -12.22
CA TYR A 30 -0.86 -14.58 -12.69
C TYR A 30 -1.28 -14.37 -14.14
N GLN A 31 -1.20 -15.40 -14.98
CA GLN A 31 -1.64 -15.39 -16.38
C GLN A 31 -3.08 -14.92 -16.56
N ALA A 32 -3.94 -15.14 -15.55
CA ALA A 32 -5.32 -14.70 -15.59
C ALA A 32 -5.46 -13.17 -15.65
N ALA A 33 -4.44 -12.42 -15.19
CA ALA A 33 -4.41 -10.96 -15.20
C ALA A 33 -3.72 -10.37 -16.45
N LYS A 34 -3.49 -11.17 -17.50
CA LYS A 34 -2.79 -10.73 -18.73
C LYS A 34 -3.44 -9.56 -19.49
N ASN A 35 -4.71 -9.29 -19.20
CA ASN A 35 -5.46 -8.17 -19.79
C ASN A 35 -5.75 -7.05 -18.77
N CYS A 36 -5.24 -7.14 -17.56
CA CYS A 36 -5.44 -6.16 -16.50
C CYS A 36 -4.32 -5.12 -16.53
N LYS A 37 -4.65 -3.84 -16.69
CA LYS A 37 -3.67 -2.73 -16.66
C LYS A 37 -3.41 -2.16 -15.26
N ALA A 38 -4.25 -2.47 -14.28
CA ALA A 38 -4.05 -2.09 -12.88
C ALA A 38 -3.74 -3.36 -12.08
N TRP A 39 -2.53 -3.41 -11.50
CA TRP A 39 -2.07 -4.55 -10.70
C TRP A 39 -1.89 -4.10 -9.26
N ILE A 40 -2.74 -4.61 -8.37
CA ILE A 40 -2.67 -4.33 -6.93
C ILE A 40 -1.83 -5.43 -6.27
N VAL A 41 -0.69 -5.06 -5.72
CA VAL A 41 0.36 -5.97 -5.26
C VAL A 41 0.64 -5.79 -3.76
N GLY A 42 0.12 -6.73 -2.97
CA GLY A 42 0.32 -6.78 -1.52
C GLY A 42 1.33 -7.82 -1.03
N LYS A 43 2.09 -8.42 -1.94
CA LYS A 43 3.15 -9.37 -1.63
C LYS A 43 4.27 -9.22 -2.64
N TRP A 44 5.47 -9.63 -2.27
CA TRP A 44 6.59 -9.59 -3.20
C TRP A 44 6.35 -10.52 -4.41
N ILE A 45 6.68 -10.04 -5.61
CA ILE A 45 6.56 -10.80 -6.87
C ILE A 45 7.85 -10.69 -7.70
N THR A 46 8.22 -11.81 -8.30
CA THR A 46 9.39 -11.97 -9.16
C THR A 46 9.25 -11.28 -10.51
N PRO A 47 10.36 -10.99 -11.21
CA PRO A 47 10.34 -10.53 -12.61
C PRO A 47 9.50 -11.42 -13.54
N ARG A 48 9.53 -12.74 -13.35
CA ARG A 48 8.75 -13.70 -14.14
C ARG A 48 7.25 -13.52 -13.91
N GLU A 49 6.82 -13.30 -12.68
CA GLU A 49 5.40 -13.05 -12.38
C GLU A 49 4.94 -11.70 -12.96
N GLN A 50 5.80 -10.68 -12.91
CA GLN A 50 5.53 -9.37 -13.54
C GLN A 50 5.45 -9.44 -15.08
N SER A 51 6.07 -10.44 -15.72
CA SER A 51 6.02 -10.62 -17.18
C SER A 51 4.60 -10.92 -17.71
N TYR A 52 3.70 -11.39 -16.84
CA TYR A 52 2.30 -11.63 -17.21
C TYR A 52 1.46 -10.35 -17.28
N ALA A 53 1.94 -9.22 -16.75
CA ALA A 53 1.25 -7.95 -16.90
C ALA A 53 1.32 -7.45 -18.36
N PRO A 54 0.24 -6.91 -18.93
CA PRO A 54 0.29 -6.30 -20.26
C PRO A 54 1.18 -5.06 -20.29
N LYS A 55 1.63 -4.66 -21.48
CA LYS A 55 2.32 -3.39 -21.69
C LYS A 55 1.45 -2.22 -21.22
N GLY A 56 2.06 -1.25 -20.55
CA GLY A 56 1.38 -0.08 -20.00
C GLY A 56 0.63 -0.36 -18.70
N THR A 57 0.91 -1.48 -18.02
CA THR A 57 0.39 -1.73 -16.67
C THR A 57 0.97 -0.75 -15.66
N HIS A 58 0.14 -0.33 -14.70
CA HIS A 58 0.56 0.31 -13.47
C HIS A 58 0.47 -0.68 -12.30
N PHE A 59 1.57 -0.82 -11.56
CA PHE A 59 1.66 -1.63 -10.35
C PHE A 59 1.41 -0.75 -9.11
N HIS A 60 0.22 -0.87 -8.51
CA HIS A 60 -0.09 -0.31 -7.20
C HIS A 60 0.46 -1.25 -6.13
N GLN A 61 1.56 -0.87 -5.48
CA GLN A 61 2.25 -1.72 -4.50
C GLN A 61 2.08 -1.16 -3.09
N PHE A 62 1.91 -2.06 -2.13
CA PHE A 62 1.91 -1.72 -0.69
C PHE A 62 2.72 -2.75 0.13
N VAL A 63 3.63 -3.46 -0.53
CA VAL A 63 4.61 -4.36 0.11
C VAL A 63 5.88 -3.57 0.44
N VAL A 64 6.43 -3.78 1.63
CA VAL A 64 7.71 -3.20 2.07
C VAL A 64 8.73 -4.33 2.24
N PRO A 65 9.93 -4.27 1.62
CA PRO A 65 10.37 -3.29 0.63
C PRO A 65 9.60 -3.40 -0.70
N PRO A 66 9.64 -2.36 -1.56
CA PRO A 66 8.91 -2.35 -2.83
C PRO A 66 9.36 -3.48 -3.78
N ILE A 67 8.51 -3.85 -4.73
CA ILE A 67 8.90 -4.84 -5.74
C ILE A 67 9.92 -4.24 -6.72
N LEU A 68 10.77 -5.09 -7.28
CA LEU A 68 11.74 -4.66 -8.28
C LEU A 68 11.01 -4.17 -9.55
N ALA A 69 11.28 -2.93 -9.96
CA ALA A 69 10.74 -2.32 -11.16
C ALA A 69 11.37 -2.89 -12.46
N PHE A 70 11.03 -4.15 -12.78
CA PHE A 70 11.66 -4.90 -13.87
C PHE A 70 11.14 -4.53 -15.27
N ARG A 71 9.85 -4.19 -15.38
CA ARG A 71 9.18 -3.92 -16.67
C ARG A 71 9.32 -2.46 -17.07
N ARG A 72 10.20 -2.18 -18.04
CA ARG A 72 10.43 -0.83 -18.59
C ARG A 72 9.23 -0.24 -19.31
N ASP A 73 8.31 -1.10 -19.77
CA ASP A 73 7.09 -0.74 -20.47
C ASP A 73 5.87 -0.65 -19.53
N CYS A 74 6.11 -0.67 -18.22
CA CYS A 74 5.12 -0.51 -17.16
C CYS A 74 5.55 0.60 -16.19
N THR A 75 4.66 0.96 -15.27
CA THR A 75 4.93 1.94 -14.21
C THR A 75 4.66 1.32 -12.84
N TYR A 76 5.32 1.85 -11.80
CA TYR A 76 5.25 1.35 -10.44
C TYR A 76 4.90 2.52 -9.53
N GLY A 77 3.91 2.35 -8.67
CA GLY A 77 3.56 3.34 -7.65
C GLY A 77 4.57 3.30 -6.51
N ASP A 78 4.89 4.45 -5.93
CA ASP A 78 5.71 4.50 -4.74
C ASP A 78 4.94 4.00 -3.51
N LEU A 79 5.67 3.51 -2.51
CA LEU A 79 5.07 3.15 -1.23
C LEU A 79 4.68 4.42 -0.49
N ALA A 80 3.48 4.41 0.11
CA ALA A 80 3.02 5.52 0.92
C ALA A 80 4.00 5.79 2.07
N ALA A 81 4.38 7.06 2.22
CA ALA A 81 5.33 7.52 3.23
C ALA A 81 4.96 8.93 3.69
N MET A 82 5.43 9.29 4.87
CA MET A 82 5.21 10.59 5.49
C MET A 82 6.54 11.14 5.99
N ARG A 83 6.74 12.44 5.81
CA ARG A 83 7.79 13.20 6.48
C ARG A 83 7.35 13.54 7.90
N LEU A 84 8.22 13.26 8.86
CA LEU A 84 8.08 13.63 10.26
C LEU A 84 8.43 15.12 10.47
N PRO A 85 7.96 15.74 11.58
CA PRO A 85 8.43 17.07 11.98
C PRO A 85 9.96 17.15 12.13
N ASP A 86 10.53 18.32 11.84
CA ASP A 86 11.98 18.51 11.74
C ASP A 86 12.73 18.36 13.08
N ASP A 87 12.01 18.48 14.20
CA ASP A 87 12.52 18.36 15.57
C ASP A 87 12.47 16.93 16.13
N VAL A 88 11.91 15.97 15.37
CA VAL A 88 11.85 14.57 15.80
C VAL A 88 13.24 13.93 15.83
N GLN A 89 13.58 13.29 16.94
CA GLN A 89 14.83 12.58 17.14
C GLN A 89 14.59 11.12 17.58
N GLY A 90 15.62 10.28 17.47
CA GLY A 90 15.60 8.91 18.02
C GLY A 90 14.78 7.88 17.23
N VAL A 91 14.28 8.22 16.05
CA VAL A 91 13.46 7.34 15.19
C VAL A 91 14.25 6.72 14.02
N SER A 92 15.58 6.66 14.13
CA SER A 92 16.44 6.32 12.99
C SER A 92 16.22 4.91 12.43
N SER A 93 15.91 3.96 13.31
CA SER A 93 15.54 2.60 12.95
C SER A 93 14.19 2.52 12.23
N CYS A 94 13.26 3.43 12.55
CA CYS A 94 11.92 3.47 11.95
C CYS A 94 11.91 4.01 10.52
N GLU A 95 12.95 4.72 10.10
CA GLU A 95 13.06 5.22 8.73
C GLU A 95 13.44 4.09 7.75
N TYR A 96 14.05 3.00 8.23
CA TYR A 96 14.38 1.81 7.45
C TYR A 96 15.16 2.11 6.15
N THR A 97 14.49 2.03 4.99
CA THR A 97 15.07 2.31 3.66
C THR A 97 14.78 3.72 3.16
N MET A 98 14.03 4.51 3.93
CA MET A 98 13.67 5.88 3.60
C MET A 98 14.79 6.85 4.00
N GLU A 99 14.75 8.05 3.41
CA GLU A 99 15.65 9.15 3.75
C GLU A 99 15.38 9.75 5.15
N ARG A 100 16.28 10.62 5.61
CA ARG A 100 16.16 11.28 6.92
C ARG A 100 14.88 12.11 7.05
N GLY A 101 14.22 11.92 8.19
CA GLY A 101 12.92 12.50 8.52
C GLY A 101 11.76 11.86 7.79
N VAL A 102 11.91 10.73 7.10
CA VAL A 102 10.82 10.08 6.36
C VAL A 102 10.63 8.65 6.84
N VAL A 103 9.37 8.26 7.06
CA VAL A 103 8.98 6.89 7.43
C VAL A 103 7.86 6.41 6.52
N HIS A 104 7.72 5.09 6.37
CA HIS A 104 6.56 4.52 5.69
C HIS A 104 5.26 4.92 6.41
N ALA A 105 4.16 5.03 5.65
CA ALA A 105 2.87 5.47 6.18
C ALA A 105 2.35 4.54 7.29
N CYS A 106 2.70 3.26 7.29
CA CYS A 106 2.38 2.33 8.37
C CYS A 106 3.07 2.70 9.71
N HIS A 107 4.33 3.15 9.68
CA HIS A 107 5.03 3.61 10.87
C HIS A 107 4.48 4.96 11.33
N ALA A 108 4.23 5.89 10.40
CA ALA A 108 3.56 7.16 10.69
C ALA A 108 2.19 6.96 11.35
N GLY A 109 1.40 6.00 10.85
CA GLY A 109 0.10 5.64 11.43
C GLY A 109 0.22 5.19 12.87
N GLY A 110 1.22 4.36 13.21
CA GLY A 110 1.49 3.97 14.60
C GLY A 110 1.87 5.14 15.51
N VAL A 111 2.67 6.09 15.00
CA VAL A 111 3.01 7.33 15.74
C VAL A 111 1.75 8.17 15.99
N VAL A 112 0.95 8.43 14.97
CA VAL A 112 -0.30 9.21 15.09
C VAL A 112 -1.27 8.54 16.05
N HIS A 113 -1.41 7.21 15.96
CA HIS A 113 -2.25 6.43 16.87
C HIS A 113 -1.83 6.61 18.34
N SER A 114 -0.52 6.57 18.62
CA SER A 114 0.01 6.82 19.97
C SER A 114 -0.21 8.26 20.43
N LEU A 115 -0.01 9.24 19.56
CA LEU A 115 -0.14 10.67 19.89
C LEU A 115 -1.58 11.08 20.17
N GLU A 116 -2.54 10.49 19.45
CA GLU A 116 -3.97 10.73 19.67
C GLU A 116 -4.56 9.91 20.83
N GLY A 117 -3.76 9.03 21.46
CA GLY A 117 -4.21 8.20 22.59
C GLY A 117 -5.32 7.22 22.21
N TRP A 118 -5.36 6.77 20.95
CA TRP A 118 -6.36 5.83 20.48
C TRP A 118 -6.15 4.44 21.10
N THR A 119 -7.25 3.76 21.41
CA THR A 119 -7.25 2.47 22.13
C THR A 119 -7.72 1.28 21.28
N HIS A 120 -8.08 1.53 20.02
CA HIS A 120 -8.48 0.47 19.10
C HIS A 120 -7.24 -0.22 18.50
N HIS A 121 -7.44 -1.35 17.83
CA HIS A 121 -6.35 -2.04 17.17
C HIS A 121 -5.96 -1.32 15.86
N GLU A 122 -4.68 -1.03 15.73
CA GLU A 122 -4.05 -0.39 14.58
C GLU A 122 -3.80 -1.35 13.41
N VAL A 123 -3.79 -2.67 13.70
CA VAL A 123 -3.62 -3.73 12.70
C VAL A 123 -4.93 -4.47 12.50
N GLY A 124 -5.41 -4.51 11.25
CA GLY A 124 -6.62 -5.23 10.90
C GLY A 124 -7.25 -4.75 9.60
N ALA A 125 -8.55 -5.01 9.46
CA ALA A 125 -9.34 -4.41 8.39
C ALA A 125 -9.35 -2.88 8.56
N ILE A 126 -9.18 -2.16 7.45
CA ILE A 126 -9.21 -0.70 7.45
C ILE A 126 -10.65 -0.24 7.71
N ASP A 127 -10.86 0.60 8.71
CA ASP A 127 -12.09 1.37 8.87
C ASP A 127 -12.06 2.57 7.92
N VAL A 128 -12.74 2.43 6.79
CA VAL A 128 -12.76 3.45 5.72
C VAL A 128 -13.32 4.80 6.19
N ASN A 129 -14.15 4.82 7.24
CA ASN A 129 -14.72 6.06 7.77
C ASN A 129 -13.72 6.86 8.61
N ARG A 130 -12.60 6.25 8.98
CA ARG A 130 -11.54 6.90 9.77
C ARG A 130 -10.41 7.44 8.93
N ILE A 131 -10.41 7.23 7.61
CA ILE A 131 -9.32 7.66 6.72
C ILE A 131 -9.06 9.16 6.88
N ASP A 132 -10.10 9.98 6.73
CA ASP A 132 -9.97 11.45 6.83
C ASP A 132 -9.60 11.89 8.25
N LEU A 133 -10.18 11.25 9.27
CA LEU A 133 -9.87 11.53 10.68
C LEU A 133 -8.38 11.27 10.99
N VAL A 134 -7.85 10.13 10.53
CA VAL A 134 -6.43 9.80 10.74
C VAL A 134 -5.52 10.71 9.93
N TRP A 135 -5.94 11.08 8.72
CA TRP A 135 -5.21 12.02 7.89
C TRP A 135 -5.10 13.39 8.56
N ASP A 136 -6.21 13.95 9.02
CA ASP A 136 -6.25 15.26 9.70
C ASP A 136 -5.42 15.24 10.98
N ALA A 137 -5.48 14.16 11.75
CA ALA A 137 -4.62 13.97 12.93
C ALA A 137 -3.14 13.94 12.56
N ALA A 138 -2.76 13.27 11.48
CA ALA A 138 -1.37 13.26 11.01
C ALA A 138 -0.89 14.67 10.66
N MET A 139 -1.71 15.44 9.92
CA MET A 139 -1.39 16.83 9.56
C MET A 139 -1.31 17.75 10.78
N LYS A 140 -2.21 17.57 11.77
CA LYS A 140 -2.19 18.29 13.05
C LYS A 140 -0.89 18.07 13.83
N HIS A 141 -0.33 16.86 13.79
CA HIS A 141 0.97 16.53 14.40
C HIS A 141 2.17 16.93 13.54
N GLY A 142 1.96 17.67 12.44
CA GLY A 142 3.02 18.19 11.59
C GLY A 142 3.63 17.16 10.64
N LEU A 143 3.06 15.95 10.54
CA LEU A 143 3.45 15.02 9.49
C LEU A 143 3.00 15.56 8.14
N LYS A 144 3.80 15.30 7.11
CA LYS A 144 3.53 15.79 5.75
C LYS A 144 3.61 14.64 4.75
N PRO A 145 2.71 14.55 3.76
CA PRO A 145 2.93 13.63 2.65
C PRO A 145 4.25 13.94 1.98
N VAL A 146 4.97 12.89 1.58
CA VAL A 146 6.11 13.09 0.70
C VAL A 146 5.60 13.56 -0.66
N SER A 147 5.90 14.81 -1.02
CA SER A 147 5.64 15.31 -2.37
C SER A 147 6.71 14.74 -3.30
N PHE A 148 6.32 13.81 -4.16
CA PHE A 148 7.19 13.32 -5.23
C PHE A 148 7.22 14.36 -6.35
N ILE A 149 7.91 15.48 -6.13
CA ILE A 149 8.36 16.29 -7.26
C ILE A 149 9.36 15.40 -7.99
N LYS A 150 9.00 14.95 -9.21
CA LYS A 150 9.97 14.34 -10.11
C LYS A 150 11.15 15.30 -10.18
N LYS A 151 12.34 14.88 -9.72
CA LYS A 151 13.57 15.50 -10.17
C LYS A 151 13.58 15.31 -11.68
N THR A 152 13.20 16.36 -12.41
CA THR A 152 13.62 16.54 -13.79
C THR A 152 15.13 16.77 -13.69
N ASP A 153 15.90 15.73 -14.02
CA ASP A 153 17.29 15.90 -14.41
C ASP A 153 17.37 16.77 -15.69
#